data_AF-A0A3D0FXJ6-F1
#
_entry.id   AF-A0A3D0FXJ6-F1
#
_cell.length_a   1.000
_cell.length_b   1.000
_cell.length_c   1.000
_cell.angle_alpha   90.00
_cell.angle_beta   90.00
_cell.angle_gamma   90.00
#
_symmetry.space_group_name_H-M   'P 1'
#
loop_
_entity.id
_entity.type
_entity.pdbx_description
1 polymer ?
#
loop_
_entity_poly.entity_id
_entity_poly.type
_entity_poly.pdbx_seq_one_letter_code
_entity_poly.pdbx_strand_id
1 'polypeptide(L)'
;MQETLRIYLPFVIIGVVYFLIVTGLKKKFRIGYLKGLWLPLGVVILFFGLAVYARVNPQPGSWNDLVFAAMTAVSTLTLATYVILWLVVSLFSKK
;
A
#
# COMPACT_ATOMS: atom_id res chain seq x y z
N MET A 1 4.27 -10.50 -21.14
CA MET A 1 3.42 -9.41 -20.58
C MET A 1 2.39 -9.91 -19.57
N GLN A 2 1.64 -11.00 -19.84
CA GLN A 2 0.68 -11.54 -18.85
C GLN A 2 1.33 -12.11 -17.57
N GLU A 3 2.48 -12.78 -17.68
CA GLU A 3 3.16 -13.35 -16.50
C GLU A 3 3.65 -12.27 -15.53
N THR A 4 4.21 -11.18 -16.04
CA THR A 4 4.63 -10.03 -15.25
C THR A 4 3.47 -9.41 -14.47
N LEU A 5 2.27 -9.32 -15.08
CA LEU A 5 1.09 -8.78 -14.42
C LEU A 5 0.59 -9.68 -13.27
N ARG A 6 0.70 -11.01 -13.44
CA ARG A 6 0.28 -11.99 -12.42
C ARG A 6 1.07 -11.88 -11.13
N ILE A 7 2.35 -11.49 -11.20
CA ILE A 7 3.20 -11.30 -10.02
C ILE A 7 2.67 -10.16 -9.13
N TYR A 8 2.03 -9.14 -9.72
CA TYR A 8 1.48 -8.03 -8.95
C TYR A 8 0.08 -8.28 -8.39
N LEU A 9 -0.63 -9.29 -8.90
CA LEU A 9 -2.01 -9.58 -8.54
C LEU A 9 -2.22 -9.85 -7.03
N PRO A 10 -1.36 -10.61 -6.32
CA PRO A 10 -1.48 -10.80 -4.88
C PRO A 10 -1.41 -9.49 -4.08
N PHE A 11 -0.58 -8.53 -4.51
CA PHE A 11 -0.43 -7.25 -3.81
C PHE A 11 -1.64 -6.34 -4.00
N VAL A 12 -2.25 -6.36 -5.20
CA VAL A 12 -3.52 -5.69 -5.45
C VAL A 12 -4.62 -6.30 -4.57
N ILE A 13 -4.67 -7.63 -4.45
CA ILE A 13 -5.62 -8.32 -3.56
C ILE A 13 -5.46 -7.86 -2.11
N ILE A 14 -4.23 -7.72 -1.61
CA ILE A 14 -3.97 -7.19 -0.26
C ILE A 14 -4.54 -5.78 -0.11
N GLY A 15 -4.34 -4.90 -1.09
CA GLY A 15 -4.92 -3.55 -1.11
C GLY A 15 -6.45 -3.54 -1.10
N VAL A 16 -7.08 -4.44 -1.86
CA VAL A 16 -8.54 -4.61 -1.88
C VAL A 16 -9.05 -5.07 -0.51
N VAL A 17 -8.45 -6.10 0.07
CA VAL A 17 -8.82 -6.64 1.40
C VAL A 17 -8.70 -5.56 2.47
N TYR A 18 -7.60 -4.80 2.45
CA TYR A 18 -7.41 -3.67 3.37
C TYR A 18 -8.52 -2.62 3.22
N PHE A 19 -8.87 -2.23 1.99
CA PHE A 19 -9.94 -1.28 1.73
C PHE A 19 -11.31 -1.77 2.25
N LEU A 20 -11.61 -3.06 2.08
CA LEU A 20 -12.84 -3.67 2.58
C LEU A 20 -12.91 -3.63 4.11
N ILE A 21 -11.79 -3.90 4.80
CA ILE A 21 -11.70 -3.79 6.27
C ILE A 21 -11.98 -2.35 6.70
N VAL A 22 -11.33 -1.36 6.08
CA VAL A 22 -11.57 0.06 6.41
C VAL A 22 -13.02 0.46 6.12
N THR A 23 -13.60 -0.03 5.03
CA THR A 23 -15.02 0.22 4.71
C THR A 23 -15.96 -0.38 5.75
N GLY A 24 -15.68 -1.59 6.23
CA GLY A 24 -16.41 -2.20 7.35
C GLY A 24 -16.28 -1.41 8.65
N LEU A 25 -15.06 -0.96 8.98
CA LEU A 25 -14.80 -0.12 10.14
C LEU A 25 -15.49 1.25 10.03
N LYS A 26 -15.53 1.85 8.84
CA LYS A 26 -16.30 3.07 8.58
C LYS A 26 -17.78 2.86 8.89
N LYS A 27 -18.37 1.75 8.41
CA LYS A 27 -19.79 1.45 8.64
C LYS A 27 -20.09 1.24 10.13
N LYS A 28 -19.19 0.58 10.88
CA LYS A 28 -19.38 0.25 12.31
C LYS A 28 -19.04 1.41 13.25
N PHE A 29 -17.96 2.15 12.99
CA PHE A 29 -17.38 3.14 13.90
C PHE A 29 -17.39 4.59 13.37
N ARG A 30 -18.02 4.83 12.21
CA ARG A 30 -18.08 6.16 11.54
C ARG A 30 -16.69 6.79 11.27
N ILE A 31 -15.66 5.95 11.13
CA ILE A 31 -14.29 6.38 10.80
C ILE A 31 -14.24 6.82 9.34
N GLY A 32 -13.73 8.03 9.07
CA GLY A 32 -13.57 8.52 7.69
C GLY A 32 -12.49 7.75 6.92
N TYR A 33 -12.65 7.62 5.59
CA TYR A 33 -11.66 6.97 4.72
C TYR A 33 -10.26 7.60 4.82
N LEU A 34 -10.20 8.91 5.07
CA LEU A 34 -8.94 9.64 5.27
C LEU A 34 -8.13 9.08 6.45
N LYS A 35 -8.78 8.57 7.51
CA LYS A 35 -8.11 7.90 8.63
C LYS A 35 -7.50 6.56 8.22
N GLY A 36 -8.16 5.84 7.30
CA GLY A 36 -7.66 4.58 6.76
C GLY A 36 -6.50 4.75 5.76
N LEU A 37 -6.22 5.97 5.30
CA LEU A 37 -5.08 6.22 4.42
C LEU A 37 -3.75 6.28 5.20
N TRP A 38 -3.79 6.64 6.49
CA TRP A 38 -2.58 6.83 7.30
C TRP A 38 -1.74 5.58 7.47
N LEU A 39 -2.36 4.41 7.64
CA LEU A 39 -1.63 3.16 7.82
C LEU A 39 -0.82 2.78 6.56
N PRO A 40 -1.43 2.63 5.37
CA PRO A 40 -0.67 2.28 4.17
C PRO A 40 0.33 3.39 3.81
N LEU A 41 -0.01 4.67 4.03
CA LEU A 41 0.94 5.77 3.81
C LEU A 41 2.16 5.68 4.74
N GLY A 42 1.95 5.41 6.03
CA GLY A 42 3.03 5.23 6.99
C GLY A 42 3.94 4.06 6.64
N VAL A 43 3.37 2.95 6.17
CA VAL A 43 4.14 1.78 5.72
C VAL A 43 5.01 2.12 4.49
N VAL A 44 4.47 2.86 3.52
CA VAL A 44 5.26 3.32 2.36
C VAL A 44 6.40 4.21 2.81
N ILE A 45 6.14 5.20 3.66
CA ILE A 45 7.16 6.13 4.16
C ILE A 45 8.26 5.37 4.93
N LEU A 46 7.88 4.40 5.76
CA LEU A 46 8.82 3.57 6.51
C LEU A 46 9.78 2.81 5.60
N PHE A 47 9.25 2.04 4.64
CA PHE A 47 10.09 1.23 3.76
C PHE A 47 10.89 2.07 2.78
N PHE A 48 10.34 3.20 2.33
CA PHE A 48 11.09 4.17 1.53
C PHE A 48 12.26 4.75 2.34
N GLY A 49 12.02 5.15 3.59
CA GLY A 49 13.07 5.64 4.48
C GLY A 49 14.16 4.59 4.73
N LEU A 50 13.77 3.33 4.95
CA LEU A 50 14.71 2.21 5.12
C LEU A 50 15.52 1.93 3.84
N ALA A 51 14.89 2.02 2.66
CA ALA A 51 15.59 1.86 1.38
C ALA A 51 16.62 2.99 1.15
N VAL A 52 16.26 4.23 1.48
CA VAL A 52 17.21 5.37 1.43
C VAL A 52 18.32 5.17 2.45
N TYR A 53 18.00 4.76 3.67
CA TYR A 53 19.00 4.50 4.71
C TYR A 53 20.01 3.42 4.30
N ALA A 54 19.53 2.31 3.74
CA ALA A 54 20.39 1.20 3.30
C ALA A 54 21.30 1.61 2.13
N ARG A 55 20.79 2.45 1.21
CA ARG A 55 21.58 3.11 0.16
C ARG A 55 22.70 4.00 0.69
N VAL A 56 22.46 4.74 1.76
CA VAL A 56 23.45 5.63 2.40
C VAL A 56 24.44 4.85 3.27
N ASN A 57 24.01 3.73 3.84
CA ASN A 57 24.79 2.87 4.73
C ASN A 57 24.88 1.44 4.16
N PRO A 58 25.59 1.24 3.04
CA PRO A 58 25.64 -0.05 2.37
C PRO A 58 26.30 -1.10 3.27
N GLN A 59 25.64 -2.26 3.40
CA GLN A 59 26.16 -3.41 4.11
C GLN A 59 26.51 -4.51 3.11
N PRO A 60 27.81 -4.76 2.85
CA PRO A 60 28.24 -5.77 1.89
C PRO A 60 27.67 -7.16 2.22
N GLY A 61 27.08 -7.82 1.22
CA GLY A 61 26.47 -9.15 1.38
C GLY A 61 25.07 -9.14 2.01
N SER A 62 24.53 -7.97 2.37
CA SER A 62 23.17 -7.84 2.89
C SER A 62 22.13 -7.77 1.76
N TRP A 63 20.97 -8.37 2.00
CA TRP A 63 19.80 -8.31 1.10
C TRP A 63 18.88 -7.12 1.39
N ASN A 64 19.26 -6.26 2.34
CA ASN A 64 18.40 -5.17 2.85
C ASN A 64 17.93 -4.23 1.74
N ASP A 65 18.80 -3.83 0.82
CA ASP A 65 18.43 -2.94 -0.30
C ASP A 65 17.33 -3.53 -1.17
N LEU A 66 17.45 -4.82 -1.52
CA LEU A 66 16.46 -5.51 -2.35
C LEU A 66 15.13 -5.67 -1.60
N VAL A 67 15.19 -6.07 -0.33
CA VAL A 67 14.00 -6.27 0.50
C VAL A 67 13.26 -4.96 0.72
N PHE A 68 13.95 -3.89 1.09
CA PHE A 68 13.31 -2.58 1.31
C PHE A 68 12.77 -1.98 0.02
N ALA A 69 13.47 -2.14 -1.12
CA ALA A 69 12.94 -1.73 -2.42
C ALA A 69 11.68 -2.51 -2.81
N ALA A 70 11.68 -3.83 -2.63
CA ALA A 70 10.51 -4.68 -2.90
C ALA A 70 9.33 -4.31 -1.99
N MET A 71 9.56 -4.14 -0.68
CA MET A 71 8.51 -3.75 0.26
C MET A 71 7.97 -2.34 0.00
N THR A 72 8.83 -1.41 -0.45
CA THR A 72 8.40 -0.08 -0.91
C THR A 72 7.46 -0.19 -2.11
N ALA A 73 7.80 -1.02 -3.11
CA ALA A 73 6.96 -1.24 -4.28
C ALA A 73 5.60 -1.87 -3.90
N VAL A 74 5.60 -2.90 -3.07
CA VAL A 74 4.38 -3.60 -2.61
C VAL A 74 3.47 -2.68 -1.80
N SER A 75 4.03 -1.93 -0.85
CA SER A 75 3.27 -0.98 -0.03
C SER A 75 2.72 0.17 -0.87
N THR A 76 3.48 0.65 -1.87
CA THR A 76 3.01 1.69 -2.80
C THR A 76 1.85 1.19 -3.65
N LEU A 77 1.93 -0.04 -4.16
CA LEU A 77 0.83 -0.65 -4.92
C LEU A 77 -0.43 -0.86 -4.08
N THR A 78 -0.24 -1.23 -2.81
CA THR A 78 -1.33 -1.36 -1.82
C THR A 78 -2.00 0.00 -1.57
N LEU A 79 -1.21 1.05 -1.36
CA LEU A 79 -1.71 2.43 -1.19
C LEU A 79 -2.44 2.92 -2.45
N ALA A 80 -1.88 2.69 -3.64
CA ALA A 80 -2.50 3.06 -4.90
C ALA A 80 -3.86 2.37 -5.07
N THR A 81 -3.92 1.06 -4.79
CA THR A 81 -5.16 0.28 -4.82
C THR A 81 -6.21 0.86 -3.87
N TYR A 82 -5.81 1.20 -2.64
CA TYR A 82 -6.69 1.82 -1.66
C TYR A 82 -7.26 3.17 -2.15
N VAL A 83 -6.39 4.05 -2.68
CA VAL A 83 -6.79 5.37 -3.19
C VAL A 83 -7.75 5.24 -4.37
N ILE A 84 -7.46 4.34 -5.32
CA ILE A 84 -8.33 4.09 -6.47
C ILE A 84 -9.71 3.61 -6.02
N LEU A 85 -9.77 2.62 -5.13
CA LEU A 85 -11.05 2.13 -4.60
C LEU A 85 -11.82 3.19 -3.83
N TRP A 86 -11.11 4.02 -3.05
CA TRP A 86 -11.73 5.13 -2.35
C TRP A 86 -12.32 6.17 -3.33
N LEU A 87 -11.59 6.52 -4.39
CA LEU A 87 -12.08 7.42 -5.43
C LEU A 87 -13.31 6.83 -6.13
N VAL A 88 -13.26 5.56 -6.52
CA VAL A 88 -14.37 4.84 -7.13
C VAL A 88 -15.62 4.92 -6.24
N VAL A 89 -15.51 4.52 -4.97
CA VAL A 89 -16.64 4.59 -4.04
C VAL A 89 -17.13 6.03 -3.84
N SER A 90 -16.22 7.00 -3.81
CA SER A 90 -16.58 8.42 -3.64
C SER A 90 -17.34 8.96 -4.86
N LEU A 91 -17.01 8.52 -6.08
CA LEU A 91 -17.75 8.86 -7.30
C LEU A 91 -19.16 8.28 -7.29
N PHE A 92 -19.32 7.00 -6.91
CA PHE A 92 -20.63 6.35 -6.81
C PHE A 92 -21.45 6.78 -5.59
N SER A 93 -20.81 7.37 -4.58
CA SER A 93 -21.47 7.86 -3.35
C SER A 93 -21.93 9.32 -3.47
N LYS A 94 -21.67 10.02 -4.58
CA LYS A 94 -22.29 11.32 -4.84
C LYS A 94 -23.78 11.12 -5.13
N LYS A 95 -24.59 11.23 -4.08
CA LYS A 95 -25.94 11.77 -4.16
C LYS A 95 -25.86 13.29 -4.16
#